data_AF-A0A397VT46-F1
#
_entry.id   AF-A0A397VT46-F1
#
_cell.length_a   1.000
_cell.length_b   1.000
_cell.length_c   1.000
_cell.angle_alpha   90.00
_cell.angle_beta   90.00
_cell.angle_gamma   90.00
#
_symmetry.space_group_name_H-M   'P 1'
#
loop_
_entity.id
_entity.type
_entity.pdbx_description
1 polymer ?
#
loop_
_entity_poly.entity_id
_entity_poly.type
_entity_poly.pdbx_seq_one_letter_code
_entity_poly.pdbx_strand_id
1 'polypeptide(L)' 'LLHIADSIFETGPPWATWQFPMERLCGMLMPLVHSRQNPYMNLIKQVTMWLQFAHLQ' A
#
# COMPACT_ATOMS: atom_id res chain seq x y z
N LEU A 1 3.69 3.92 9.92
CA LEU A 1 3.75 4.82 8.76
C LEU A 1 4.85 5.89 8.87
N LEU A 2 5.23 6.32 10.08
CA LEU A 2 6.20 7.41 10.30
C LEU A 2 7.58 7.15 9.67
N HIS A 3 8.09 5.91 9.76
CA HIS A 3 9.42 5.56 9.26
C HIS A 3 9.54 5.41 7.74
N ILE A 4 8.44 5.47 6.98
CA ILE A 4 8.52 5.33 5.52
C ILE A 4 9.27 6.52 4.92
N ALA A 5 9.07 7.72 5.45
CA ALA A 5 9.75 8.93 4.96
C ALA A 5 11.26 8.85 5.19
N ASP A 6 11.68 8.39 6.38
CA ASP A 6 13.09 8.18 6.71
C ASP A 6 13.69 7.11 5.80
N SER A 7 13.03 5.96 5.66
CA SER A 7 13.49 4.91 4.76
C SER A 7 13.64 5.40 3.32
N ILE A 8 12.72 6.23 2.82
CA ILE A 8 12.80 6.82 1.48
C ILE A 8 14.04 7.69 1.31
N PHE A 9 14.36 8.51 2.32
CA PHE A 9 15.53 9.37 2.29
C PHE A 9 16.83 8.57 2.33
N GLU A 10 16.88 7.52 3.17
CA GLU A 10 18.06 6.67 3.35
C GLU A 10 18.32 5.71 2.17
N THR A 11 17.31 5.38 1.35
CA THR A 11 17.52 4.48 0.19
C THR A 11 18.04 5.17 -1.07
N GLY A 12 18.30 6.47 -1.03
CA GLY A 12 18.79 7.25 -2.18
C GLY A 12 17.68 7.94 -2.96
N PRO A 13 17.91 8.33 -4.23
CA PRO A 13 16.96 9.16 -4.98
C PRO A 13 15.57 8.48 -5.08
N PRO A 14 14.50 9.08 -4.54
CA PRO A 14 13.19 8.42 -4.44
C PRO A 14 12.63 7.96 -5.79
N TRP A 15 12.90 8.71 -6.85
CA TRP A 15 12.45 8.38 -8.21
C TRP A 15 13.15 7.15 -8.80
N ALA A 16 14.33 6.77 -8.30
CA ALA A 16 15.07 5.61 -8.78
C ALA A 16 14.76 4.35 -7.94
N THR A 17 14.58 4.53 -6.63
CA THR A 17 14.45 3.42 -5.68
C THR A 17 13.01 3.10 -5.29
N TRP A 18 12.13 4.11 -5.26
CA TRP A 18 10.75 3.96 -4.82
C TRP A 18 9.72 3.90 -5.95
N GLN A 19 10.09 4.26 -7.18
CA GLN A 19 9.18 4.20 -8.32
C GLN A 19 8.58 2.80 -8.51
N PHE A 20 9.43 1.78 -8.64
CA PHE A 20 9.00 0.40 -8.86
C PHE A 20 8.18 -0.19 -7.70
N PRO A 21 8.60 -0.10 -6.42
CA PRO A 21 7.78 -0.63 -5.32
C PRO A 21 6.45 0.12 -5.16
N MET A 22 6.39 1.44 -5.45
CA MET A 22 5.13 2.19 -5.43
C MET A 22 4.19 1.74 -6.56
N GLU A 23 4.69 1.56 -7.78
CA GLU A 23 3.89 1.03 -8.89
C GLU A 23 3.35 -0.37 -8.59
N ARG A 24 4.19 -1.24 -8.02
CA ARG A 24 3.78 -2.59 -7.63
C ARG A 24 2.73 -2.57 -6.53
N LEU A 25 2.89 -1.70 -5.52
CA LEU A 25 1.93 -1.53 -4.44
C LEU A 25 0.58 -1.02 -4.95
N CYS A 26 0.59 0.01 -5.81
CA CYS A 26 -0.62 0.51 -6.47
C CYS A 26 -1.28 -0.59 -7.32
N GLY A 27 -0.48 -1.38 -8.04
CA GLY A 27 -0.91 -2.56 -8.78
C GLY A 27 -1.66 -3.58 -7.93
N MET A 28 -1.18 -3.83 -6.72
CA MET A 28 -1.83 -4.73 -5.75
C MET A 28 -3.09 -4.12 -5.14
N LEU A 29 -3.13 -2.80 -4.93
CA LEU A 29 -4.27 -2.10 -4.32
C LEU A 29 -5.45 -1.93 -5.28
N MET A 30 -5.19 -1.73 -6.57
CA MET A 30 -6.24 -1.56 -7.59
C MET A 30 -7.31 -2.67 -7.59
N PRO A 31 -7.00 -3.97 -7.59
CA PRO A 31 -8.02 -5.02 -7.54
C PRO A 31 -8.79 -5.09 -6.22
N LEU A 32 -8.27 -4.51 -5.13
CA LEU A 32 -9.00 -4.43 -3.85
C LEU A 32 -10.12 -3.38 -3.89
N VAL A 33 -10.09 -2.43 -4.83
CA VAL A 33 -11.12 -1.39 -4.99
C VAL A 33 -12.29 -1.94 -5.80
N HIS A 34 -13.11 -2.78 -5.17
CA HIS A 34 -14.26 -3.42 -5.81
C HIS A 34 -15.51 -2.51 -5.86
N SER A 35 -15.69 -1.63 -4.86
CA SER A 35 -16.86 -0.72 -4.82
C SER A 35 -16.59 0.59 -5.55
N ARG A 36 -17.42 0.91 -6.56
CA ARG A 36 -17.38 2.21 -7.27
C ARG A 36 -18.03 3.35 -6.47
N GLN A 37 -18.94 3.03 -5.54
CA GLN A 37 -19.68 4.03 -4.78
C GLN A 37 -18.90 4.53 -3.56
N ASN A 38 -18.22 3.61 -2.84
CA ASN A 38 -17.42 3.94 -1.66
C ASN A 38 -16.01 3.30 -1.76
N PRO A 39 -15.18 3.72 -2.74
CA PRO A 39 -13.92 3.06 -3.05
C PRO A 39 -12.94 3.06 -1.86
N TYR A 40 -12.80 4.18 -1.16
CA TYR A 40 -11.89 4.31 -0.02
C TYR A 40 -12.29 3.44 1.17
N MET A 41 -13.58 3.44 1.52
CA MET A 41 -14.10 2.68 2.65
C MET A 41 -13.98 1.17 2.40
N ASN A 42 -14.21 0.75 1.16
CA ASN A 42 -13.98 -0.62 0.73
C ASN A 42 -12.50 -1.00 0.77
N LEU A 43 -11.62 -0.15 0.24
CA LEU A 43 -10.18 -0.39 0.24
C LEU A 43 -9.64 -0.56 1.67
N ILE A 44 -10.00 0.34 2.59
CA ILE A 44 -9.60 0.25 4.00
C ILE A 44 -10.05 -1.09 4.59
N LYS A 45 -11.31 -1.49 4.38
CA LYS A 45 -11.83 -2.77 4.90
C LYS A 45 -11.05 -3.98 4.37
N GLN A 46 -10.71 -3.98 3.08
CA GLN A 46 -9.93 -5.06 2.47
C GLN A 46 -8.50 -5.09 3.01
N VAL A 47 -7.84 -3.93 3.16
CA VAL A 47 -6.49 -3.82 3.72
C VAL A 47 -6.46 -4.26 5.19
N THR A 48 -7.44 -3.84 6.01
CA THR A 48 -7.55 -4.26 7.41
C THR A 48 -7.75 -5.78 7.52
N MET A 49 -8.61 -6.36 6.68
CA MET A 49 -8.81 -7.81 6.64
C MET A 49 -7.51 -8.54 6.31
N TRP A 50 -6.78 -8.09 5.28
CA TRP A 50 -5.47 -8.64 4.91
C TRP A 50 -4.45 -8.58 6.05
N LEU A 51 -4.35 -7.43 6.74
CA LEU A 51 -3.46 -7.25 7.89
C LEU A 51 -3.80 -8.19 9.05
N GLN A 52 -5.09 -8.38 9.33
CA GLN A 52 -5.55 -9.31 10.36
C GLN A 52 -5.18 -10.76 10.02
N PHE A 53 -5.37 -11.18 8.76
CA PHE A 53 -4.94 -12.51 8.32
C PHE A 53 -3.42 -12.68 8.43
N ALA A 54 -2.64 -11.69 7.99
CA ALA A 54 -1.18 -11.74 8.07
C ALA A 54 -0.65 -11.80 9.51
N HIS A 55 -1.36 -11.23 10.48
CA HIS A 55 -1.01 -11.29 11.90
C HIS A 55 -1.40 -12.63 12.56
N LEU A 56 -2.34 -13.39 11.97
CA LEU A 56 -2.80 -14.68 12.49
C LEU A 56 -2.00 -15.88 11.94
N GLN A 57 -1.11 -15.65 10.96
CA GLN A 57 -0.17 -16.65 10.41
C GLN A 57 1.19 -16.56 11.09
#